data_AF-A0AA39FEQ4-F1
#
_entry.id   AF-A0AA39FEQ4-F1
#
_cell.length_a   1.000
_cell.length_b   1.000
_cell.length_c   1.000
_cell.angle_alpha   90.00
_cell.angle_beta   90.00
_cell.angle_gamma   90.00
#
_symmetry.space_group_name_H-M   'P 1'
#
loop_
_entity.id
_entity.type
_entity.pdbx_description
1 polymer ?
#
loop_
_entity_poly.entity_id
_entity_poly.type
_entity_poly.pdbx_seq_one_letter_code
_entity_poly.pdbx_strand_id
1 'polypeptide(L)'
;MSSQSRDRLRYSKEKRIQKHIALLSGVEAVKILLWTLYNIYQKYLNSLCLNINYKHCQFPYLRIYEMALTSCCGCFSLKTGTRIVGSIHVISSILWFIMVCIAIENFDTRLLDTPNSTFDHTKIPLMKGSLGASLTFSIIIFMLSVMLVIGTNNRKEIFVFPFLCCHVAGIIFSIPISVGLFCIFCSVAQIGMATTFLFLVLGSSLALNIYFCMVVYHFYQELLYEKYGRKVSPATGKIFKEPFQNSYEV
;
A
#
# COMPACT_ATOMS: atom_id res chain seq x y z
N MET A 1 10.51 6.54 57.11
CA MET A 1 10.60 6.23 55.66
C MET A 1 12.05 5.92 55.31
N SER A 2 12.39 4.66 55.02
CA SER A 2 13.79 4.21 54.82
C SER A 2 14.39 4.79 53.54
N SER A 3 15.72 5.01 53.47
CA SER A 3 16.40 5.52 52.26
C SER A 3 16.03 4.73 51.00
N GLN A 4 15.94 3.40 51.13
CA GLN A 4 15.57 2.47 50.07
C GLN A 4 14.17 2.70 49.46
N SER A 5 13.24 3.29 50.21
CA SER A 5 11.91 3.65 49.71
C SER A 5 11.92 4.93 48.87
N ARG A 6 12.83 5.87 49.17
CA ARG A 6 13.03 7.10 48.38
C ARG A 6 13.70 6.81 47.05
N ASP A 7 14.66 5.89 47.01
CA ASP A 7 15.38 5.55 45.78
C ASP A 7 14.49 4.81 44.76
N ARG A 8 13.61 3.91 45.23
CA ARG A 8 12.59 3.26 44.38
C ARG A 8 11.61 4.25 43.77
N LEU A 9 11.23 5.29 44.53
CA LEU A 9 10.33 6.34 44.07
C LEU A 9 10.99 7.27 43.03
N ARG A 10 12.29 7.58 43.18
CA ARG A 10 13.06 8.32 42.16
C ARG A 10 13.18 7.53 40.87
N TYR A 11 13.56 6.26 40.96
CA TYR A 11 13.70 5.40 39.78
C TYR A 11 12.38 5.22 39.00
N SER A 12 11.25 5.05 39.72
CA SER A 12 9.91 4.98 39.09
C SER A 12 9.49 6.29 38.41
N LYS A 13 9.89 7.45 38.96
CA LYS A 13 9.62 8.76 38.34
C LYS A 13 10.47 8.98 37.09
N GLU A 14 11.76 8.68 37.13
CA GLU A 14 12.65 8.82 35.96
C GLU A 14 12.22 7.93 34.80
N LYS A 15 11.83 6.69 35.07
CA LYS A 15 11.34 5.76 34.02
C LYS A 15 10.05 6.25 33.36
N ARG A 16 9.15 6.88 34.14
CA ARG A 16 7.93 7.51 33.61
C ARG A 16 8.23 8.75 32.76
N ILE A 17 9.18 9.57 33.18
CA ILE A 17 9.60 10.77 32.44
C ILE A 17 10.27 10.37 31.12
N GLN A 18 11.17 9.37 31.12
CA GLN A 18 11.77 8.86 29.89
C GLN A 18 10.74 8.27 28.92
N LYS A 19 9.74 7.52 29.42
CA LYS A 19 8.65 6.98 28.60
C LYS A 19 7.80 8.10 27.96
N HIS A 20 7.53 9.18 28.69
CA HIS A 20 6.83 10.35 28.14
C HIS A 20 7.67 11.12 27.11
N ILE A 21 8.98 11.26 27.32
CA ILE A 21 9.89 11.91 26.37
C ILE A 21 9.99 11.09 25.07
N ALA A 22 10.07 9.76 25.16
CA ALA A 22 10.09 8.87 23.99
C ALA A 22 8.75 8.88 23.22
N LEU A 23 7.61 8.93 23.92
CA LEU A 23 6.30 9.09 23.28
C LEU A 23 6.14 10.45 22.61
N LEU A 24 6.63 11.53 23.23
CA LEU A 24 6.64 12.86 22.61
C LEU A 24 7.55 12.88 21.38
N SER A 25 8.73 12.24 21.44
CA SER A 25 9.63 12.19 20.28
C SER A 25 9.04 11.39 19.13
N GLY A 26 8.31 10.31 19.42
CA GLY A 26 7.58 9.54 18.41
C GLY A 26 6.45 10.35 17.76
N VAL A 27 5.62 11.03 18.55
CA VAL A 27 4.51 11.84 18.03
C VAL A 27 5.00 13.04 17.22
N GLU A 28 6.06 13.71 17.68
CA GLU A 28 6.66 14.83 16.93
C GLU A 28 7.38 14.34 15.67
N ALA A 29 8.04 13.17 15.71
CA ALA A 29 8.59 12.55 14.51
C ALA A 29 7.50 12.22 13.50
N VAL A 30 6.34 11.69 13.94
CA VAL A 30 5.18 11.42 13.07
C VAL A 30 4.59 12.69 12.49
N LYS A 31 4.47 13.78 13.26
CA LYS A 31 4.03 15.08 12.75
C LYS A 31 4.98 15.63 11.70
N ILE A 32 6.30 15.56 11.95
CA ILE A 32 7.33 15.99 10.99
C ILE A 32 7.28 15.13 9.74
N LEU A 33 7.05 13.82 9.85
CA LEU A 33 6.90 12.91 8.73
C LEU A 33 5.62 13.18 7.93
N LEU A 34 4.49 13.40 8.61
CA LEU A 34 3.23 13.78 7.96
C LEU A 34 3.33 15.14 7.27
N TRP A 35 4.00 16.11 7.89
CA TRP A 35 4.23 17.43 7.33
C TRP A 35 5.19 17.39 6.14
N THR A 36 6.26 16.59 6.20
CA THR A 36 7.17 16.39 5.07
C THR A 36 6.50 15.62 3.94
N LEU A 37 5.71 14.58 4.22
CA LEU A 37 4.90 13.87 3.23
C LEU A 37 3.84 14.77 2.60
N TYR A 38 3.17 15.60 3.39
CA TYR A 38 2.22 16.60 2.90
C TYR A 38 2.90 17.62 1.98
N ASN A 39 4.07 18.13 2.36
CA ASN A 39 4.85 19.06 1.53
C ASN A 39 5.40 18.40 0.27
N ILE A 40 5.84 17.14 0.33
CA ILE A 40 6.24 16.36 -0.84
C ILE A 40 5.03 16.17 -1.75
N TYR A 41 3.87 15.79 -1.21
CA TYR A 41 2.62 15.61 -1.94
C TYR A 41 2.14 16.92 -2.60
N GLN A 42 2.17 18.04 -1.87
CA GLN A 42 1.87 19.39 -2.38
C GLN A 42 2.84 19.80 -3.50
N LYS A 43 4.15 19.61 -3.31
CA LYS A 43 5.16 19.89 -4.33
C LYS A 43 4.97 19.01 -5.57
N TYR A 44 4.52 17.78 -5.37
CA TYR A 44 4.20 16.82 -6.42
C TYR A 44 2.93 17.22 -7.20
N LEU A 45 1.86 17.60 -6.51
CA LEU A 45 0.63 18.14 -7.08
C LEU A 45 0.89 19.41 -7.88
N ASN A 46 1.69 20.32 -7.35
CA ASN A 46 2.08 21.54 -8.06
C ASN A 46 2.94 21.23 -9.29
N SER A 47 3.83 20.24 -9.22
CA SER A 47 4.60 19.78 -10.39
C SER A 47 3.74 19.04 -11.43
N LEU A 48 2.66 18.37 -11.02
CA LEU A 48 1.68 17.75 -11.91
C LEU A 48 0.80 18.81 -12.59
N CYS A 49 0.31 19.81 -11.84
CA CYS A 49 -0.49 20.91 -12.40
C CYS A 49 0.30 21.78 -13.38
N LEU A 50 1.60 22.02 -13.13
CA LEU A 50 2.45 22.82 -14.03
C LEU A 50 2.81 22.13 -15.35
N ASN A 51 2.66 20.80 -15.45
CA ASN A 51 3.00 20.03 -16.65
C ASN A 51 1.76 19.61 -17.47
N ILE A 52 0.56 19.99 -17.05
CA ILE A 52 -0.67 19.86 -17.83
C ILE A 52 -0.78 21.10 -18.74
N ASN A 53 0.18 21.24 -19.66
CA ASN A 53 0.01 22.14 -20.79
C ASN A 53 -0.69 21.31 -21.88
N TYR A 54 -2.01 21.47 -21.99
CA TYR A 54 -2.84 20.86 -23.03
C TYR A 54 -2.39 21.35 -24.41
N LYS A 55 -1.36 20.74 -24.99
CA LYS A 55 -1.04 20.87 -26.42
C LYS A 55 -0.83 19.48 -27.00
N HIS A 56 -1.81 19.08 -27.81
CA HIS A 56 -1.80 17.95 -28.73
C HIS A 56 -1.73 16.53 -28.14
N CYS A 57 -2.90 15.96 -27.84
CA CYS A 57 -3.13 14.52 -28.03
C CYS A 57 -4.25 14.34 -29.06
N GLN A 58 -3.89 14.57 -30.33
CA GLN A 58 -4.69 14.15 -31.48
C GLN A 58 -4.14 12.77 -31.86
N PHE A 59 -4.71 11.70 -31.28
CA PHE A 59 -4.46 10.33 -31.73
C PHE A 59 -5.66 9.90 -32.58
N PRO A 60 -5.56 9.91 -33.91
CA PRO A 60 -6.56 9.32 -34.76
C PRO A 60 -6.25 7.82 -34.94
N TYR A 61 -7.31 7.02 -35.03
CA TYR A 61 -7.32 5.59 -35.41
C TYR A 61 -6.93 4.55 -34.33
N LEU A 62 -7.92 4.05 -33.59
CA LEU A 62 -8.43 2.70 -33.89
C LEU A 62 -9.84 2.48 -33.30
N ARG A 63 -10.66 1.85 -34.12
CA ARG A 63 -12.10 1.83 -34.10
C ARG A 63 -12.61 0.56 -33.38
N ILE A 64 -13.29 0.77 -32.25
CA ILE A 64 -14.44 -0.01 -31.72
C ILE A 64 -14.07 -1.44 -31.25
N TYR A 65 -14.77 -2.01 -30.25
CA TYR A 65 -14.66 -3.40 -29.74
C TYR A 65 -13.38 -3.83 -28.99
N GLU A 66 -13.06 -3.16 -27.89
CA GLU A 66 -12.61 -3.78 -26.63
C GLU A 66 -12.55 -2.65 -25.60
N MET A 67 -13.17 -2.80 -24.44
CA MET A 67 -13.06 -1.84 -23.33
C MET A 67 -11.65 -1.90 -22.69
N ALA A 68 -10.61 -1.70 -23.51
CA ALA A 68 -9.28 -1.41 -23.04
C ALA A 68 -9.34 0.01 -22.46
N LEU A 69 -9.24 0.13 -21.14
CA LEU A 69 -9.06 1.41 -20.46
C LEU A 69 -7.72 2.01 -20.93
N THR A 70 -7.72 2.73 -22.07
CA THR A 70 -6.58 3.52 -22.54
C THR A 70 -6.36 4.78 -21.71
N SER A 71 -7.21 5.02 -20.70
CA SER A 71 -7.14 6.18 -19.82
C SER A 71 -7.68 5.84 -18.44
N CYS A 72 -6.92 6.18 -17.39
CA CYS A 72 -7.44 6.28 -16.04
C CYS A 72 -8.41 7.48 -16.03
N CYS A 73 -9.72 7.23 -16.06
CA CYS A 73 -10.77 8.27 -16.04
C CYS A 73 -10.87 9.19 -17.28
N GLY A 74 -10.42 8.74 -18.46
CA GLY A 74 -10.59 9.50 -19.73
C GLY A 74 -9.66 10.70 -19.94
N CYS A 75 -8.90 11.13 -18.92
CA CYS A 75 -8.02 12.32 -18.98
C CYS A 75 -6.56 12.05 -18.57
N PHE A 76 -6.27 10.98 -17.84
CA PHE A 76 -4.91 10.69 -17.37
C PHE A 76 -4.26 9.53 -18.15
N SER A 77 -3.02 9.76 -18.60
CA SER A 77 -2.15 8.71 -19.14
C SER A 77 -1.99 7.58 -18.12
N LEU A 78 -2.02 6.35 -18.62
CA LEU A 78 -1.83 5.12 -17.84
C LEU A 78 -0.53 5.14 -17.03
N LYS A 79 0.53 5.74 -17.58
CA LYS A 79 1.81 5.99 -16.90
C LYS A 79 1.63 6.83 -15.64
N THR A 80 0.82 7.88 -15.70
CA THR A 80 0.52 8.76 -14.56
C THR A 80 -0.29 8.01 -13.51
N GLY A 81 -1.29 7.23 -13.94
CA GLY A 81 -2.09 6.38 -13.05
C GLY A 81 -1.23 5.40 -12.26
N THR A 82 -0.38 4.62 -12.94
CA THR A 82 0.51 3.65 -12.29
C THR A 82 1.54 4.31 -11.37
N ARG A 83 2.02 5.50 -11.74
CA ARG A 83 2.92 6.28 -10.89
C ARG A 83 2.22 6.74 -9.60
N ILE A 84 0.99 7.23 -9.69
CA ILE A 84 0.19 7.63 -8.53
C ILE A 84 -0.05 6.42 -7.61
N VAL A 85 -0.43 5.28 -8.17
CA VAL A 85 -0.63 4.03 -7.41
C VAL A 85 0.66 3.64 -6.67
N GLY A 86 1.80 3.63 -7.36
CA GLY A 86 3.10 3.34 -6.75
C GLY A 86 3.44 4.30 -5.60
N SER A 87 3.21 5.60 -5.79
CA SER A 87 3.45 6.61 -4.75
C SER A 87 2.54 6.42 -3.52
N ILE A 88 1.25 6.11 -3.72
CA ILE A 88 0.30 5.84 -2.63
C ILE A 88 0.77 4.63 -1.81
N HIS A 89 1.25 3.56 -2.47
CA HIS A 89 1.76 2.38 -1.75
C HIS A 89 3.06 2.66 -0.99
N VAL A 90 3.97 3.49 -1.51
CA VAL A 90 5.16 3.93 -0.78
C VAL A 90 4.75 4.67 0.51
N ILE A 91 3.82 5.62 0.41
CA ILE A 91 3.33 6.37 1.59
C ILE A 91 2.66 5.42 2.58
N SER A 92 1.78 4.54 2.08
CA SER A 92 1.03 3.59 2.91
C SER A 92 1.94 2.61 3.64
N SER A 93 3.00 2.12 2.99
CA SER A 93 3.97 1.20 3.61
C SER A 93 4.81 1.86 4.70
N ILE A 94 5.21 3.12 4.52
CA ILE A 94 5.91 3.89 5.57
C ILE A 94 4.98 4.10 6.78
N LEU A 95 3.73 4.51 6.55
CA LEU A 95 2.76 4.69 7.63
C LEU A 95 2.51 3.37 8.37
N TRP A 96 2.36 2.28 7.64
CA TRP A 96 2.19 0.95 8.22
C TRP A 96 3.42 0.53 9.05
N PHE A 97 4.63 0.74 8.54
CA PHE A 97 5.87 0.45 9.26
C PHE A 97 5.92 1.20 10.60
N ILE A 98 5.61 2.50 10.61
CA ILE A 98 5.56 3.31 11.83
C ILE A 98 4.55 2.75 12.83
N MET A 99 3.35 2.38 12.37
CA MET A 99 2.31 1.80 13.23
C MET A 99 2.75 0.48 13.84
N VAL A 100 3.46 -0.37 13.08
CA VAL A 100 4.02 -1.63 13.59
C VAL A 100 5.12 -1.38 14.62
N CYS A 101 6.00 -0.39 14.41
CA CYS A 101 7.01 -0.01 15.40
C CYS A 101 6.36 0.43 16.72
N ILE A 102 5.36 1.31 16.67
CA ILE A 102 4.60 1.75 17.85
C ILE A 102 3.90 0.57 18.53
N ALA A 103 3.37 -0.39 17.77
CA ALA A 103 2.73 -1.58 18.32
C ALA A 103 3.72 -2.47 19.07
N ILE A 104 4.96 -2.63 18.56
CA ILE A 104 6.02 -3.41 19.21
C ILE A 104 6.42 -2.76 20.56
N GLU A 105 6.65 -1.45 20.58
CA GLU A 105 7.01 -0.74 21.82
C GLU A 105 5.91 -0.82 22.89
N ASN A 106 4.65 -0.65 22.47
CA ASN A 106 3.51 -0.79 23.37
C ASN A 106 3.33 -2.23 23.88
N PHE A 107 3.71 -3.22 23.08
CA PHE A 107 3.65 -4.62 23.49
C PHE A 107 4.68 -4.95 24.58
N ASP A 108 5.94 -4.53 24.39
CA ASP A 108 7.01 -4.78 25.36
C ASP A 108 6.79 -4.03 26.68
N THR A 109 6.26 -2.80 26.62
CA THR A 109 5.94 -2.04 27.85
C THR A 109 4.80 -2.67 28.66
N ARG A 110 3.76 -3.20 28.01
CA ARG A 110 2.66 -3.90 28.71
C ARG A 110 3.09 -5.21 29.36
N LEU A 111 4.04 -5.92 28.75
CA LEU A 111 4.66 -7.12 29.30
C LEU A 111 5.45 -6.85 30.59
N LEU A 112 6.14 -5.71 30.66
CA LEU A 112 6.95 -5.33 31.83
C LEU A 112 6.13 -4.73 32.98
N ASP A 113 5.03 -4.02 32.67
CA ASP A 113 4.24 -3.30 33.66
C ASP A 113 3.15 -4.17 34.34
N THR A 114 2.89 -5.40 33.85
CA THR A 114 1.83 -6.28 34.37
C THR A 114 2.38 -7.62 34.89
N PRO A 115 3.02 -7.66 36.08
CA PRO A 115 3.68 -8.87 36.59
C PRO A 115 2.73 -10.02 36.97
N ASN A 116 1.42 -9.77 37.05
CA ASN A 116 0.40 -10.75 37.45
C ASN A 116 -0.67 -11.02 36.38
N SER A 117 -0.48 -10.60 35.12
CA SER A 117 -1.46 -10.93 34.09
C SER A 117 -1.44 -12.44 33.83
N THR A 118 -2.62 -13.06 33.88
CA THR A 118 -2.96 -14.40 33.37
C THR A 118 -2.77 -14.51 31.85
N PHE A 119 -1.73 -13.88 31.32
CA PHE A 119 -1.36 -13.94 29.93
C PHE A 119 -0.70 -15.29 29.71
N ASP A 120 -1.41 -16.16 29.02
CA ASP A 120 -0.98 -17.49 28.65
C ASP A 120 0.40 -17.41 27.99
N HIS A 121 1.45 -17.82 28.71
CA HIS A 121 2.85 -17.66 28.29
C HIS A 121 3.15 -18.34 26.94
N THR A 122 2.29 -19.26 26.52
CA THR A 122 2.34 -19.92 25.21
C THR A 122 1.99 -19.00 24.04
N LYS A 123 1.20 -17.94 24.25
CA LYS A 123 0.74 -17.03 23.16
C LYS A 123 1.68 -15.85 22.92
N ILE A 124 2.54 -15.53 23.88
CA ILE A 124 3.55 -14.46 23.79
C ILE A 124 4.50 -14.66 22.59
N PRO A 125 5.13 -15.83 22.37
CA PRO A 125 6.02 -16.03 21.22
C PRO A 125 5.27 -15.92 19.88
N LEU A 126 4.01 -16.39 19.83
CA LEU A 126 3.20 -16.34 18.62
C LEU A 126 2.87 -14.90 18.21
N MET A 127 2.55 -14.04 19.19
CA MET A 127 2.23 -12.63 18.95
C MET A 127 3.48 -11.79 18.63
N LYS A 128 4.63 -12.09 19.25
CA LYS A 128 5.91 -11.47 18.84
C LYS A 128 6.29 -11.87 17.41
N GLY A 129 6.08 -13.15 17.07
CA GLY A 129 6.32 -13.66 15.72
C GLY A 129 5.47 -12.96 14.67
N SER A 130 4.18 -12.74 14.92
CA SER A 130 3.28 -12.08 13.97
C SER A 130 3.62 -10.60 13.75
N LEU A 131 4.02 -9.88 14.81
CA LEU A 131 4.49 -8.49 14.69
C LEU A 131 5.80 -8.41 13.90
N GLY A 132 6.75 -9.32 14.16
CA GLY A 132 7.99 -9.42 13.40
C GLY A 132 7.75 -9.73 11.92
N ALA A 133 6.86 -10.68 11.62
CA ALA A 133 6.48 -11.00 10.24
C ALA A 133 5.84 -9.81 9.52
N SER A 134 4.99 -9.06 10.22
CA SER A 134 4.35 -7.83 9.69
C SER A 134 5.38 -6.76 9.34
N LEU A 135 6.43 -6.62 10.15
CA LEU A 135 7.54 -5.70 9.90
C LEU A 135 8.34 -6.11 8.66
N THR A 136 8.70 -7.39 8.54
CA THR A 136 9.39 -7.91 7.34
C THR A 136 8.55 -7.70 6.08
N PHE A 137 7.25 -7.99 6.15
CA PHE A 137 6.34 -7.80 5.01
C PHE A 137 6.24 -6.33 4.59
N SER A 138 6.22 -5.40 5.54
CA SER A 138 6.18 -3.96 5.25
C SER A 138 7.41 -3.48 4.46
N ILE A 139 8.61 -4.00 4.79
CA ILE A 139 9.86 -3.69 4.08
C ILE A 139 9.79 -4.23 2.64
N ILE A 140 9.31 -5.47 2.46
CA ILE A 140 9.17 -6.08 1.13
C ILE A 140 8.21 -5.26 0.26
N ILE A 141 7.04 -4.90 0.78
CA ILE A 141 6.08 -4.06 0.05
C ILE A 141 6.68 -2.70 -0.29
N PHE A 142 7.40 -2.08 0.64
CA PHE A 142 8.08 -0.81 0.37
C PHE A 142 9.05 -0.93 -0.80
N MET A 143 9.91 -1.97 -0.80
CA MET A 143 10.85 -2.23 -1.90
C MET A 143 10.13 -2.45 -3.23
N LEU A 144 9.07 -3.27 -3.26
CA LEU A 144 8.28 -3.52 -4.47
C LEU A 144 7.60 -2.24 -4.99
N SER A 145 7.13 -1.38 -4.09
CA SER A 145 6.49 -0.12 -4.45
C SER A 145 7.49 0.87 -5.06
N VAL A 146 8.70 0.93 -4.52
CA VAL A 146 9.79 1.73 -5.10
C VAL A 146 10.20 1.18 -6.47
N MET A 147 10.32 -0.14 -6.63
CA MET A 147 10.58 -0.78 -7.93
C MET A 147 9.49 -0.45 -8.94
N LEU A 148 8.22 -0.42 -8.55
CA LEU A 148 7.11 -0.02 -9.43
C LEU A 148 7.29 1.42 -9.93
N VAL A 149 7.61 2.37 -9.04
CA VAL A 149 7.82 3.77 -9.44
C VAL A 149 9.02 3.91 -10.38
N ILE A 150 10.14 3.24 -10.09
CA ILE A 150 11.33 3.23 -10.94
C ILE A 150 11.04 2.58 -12.30
N GLY A 151 10.33 1.45 -12.30
CA GLY A 151 9.91 0.73 -13.50
C GLY A 151 8.99 1.55 -14.40
N THR A 152 8.09 2.31 -13.78
CA THR A 152 7.18 3.24 -14.49
C THR A 152 7.92 4.42 -15.10
N ASN A 153 8.94 4.94 -14.43
CA ASN A 153 9.76 6.03 -14.95
C ASN A 153 10.64 5.57 -16.12
N ASN A 154 11.28 4.42 -15.97
CA ASN A 154 12.23 3.88 -16.94
C ASN A 154 11.57 3.07 -18.06
N ARG A 155 10.23 2.88 -18.01
CA ARG A 155 9.46 2.01 -18.92
C ARG A 155 10.10 0.62 -19.06
N LYS A 156 10.49 0.02 -17.93
CA LYS A 156 11.06 -1.34 -17.87
C LYS A 156 10.09 -2.28 -17.19
N GLU A 157 9.57 -3.24 -17.94
CA GLU A 157 8.55 -4.19 -17.51
C GLU A 157 9.02 -5.14 -16.39
N ILE A 158 10.32 -5.46 -16.36
CA ILE A 158 10.94 -6.34 -15.36
C ILE A 158 10.73 -5.79 -13.93
N PHE A 159 10.68 -4.48 -13.76
CA PHE A 159 10.50 -3.86 -12.43
C PHE A 159 9.03 -3.74 -12.03
N VAL A 160 8.10 -3.75 -12.98
CA VAL A 160 6.65 -3.63 -12.74
C VAL A 160 6.05 -5.00 -12.40
N PHE A 161 6.55 -6.07 -13.03
CA PHE A 161 6.06 -7.43 -12.89
C PHE A 161 6.00 -7.98 -11.44
N PRO A 162 7.06 -7.89 -10.61
CA PRO A 162 7.02 -8.48 -9.26
C PRO A 162 6.00 -7.80 -8.35
N PHE A 163 5.82 -6.47 -8.48
CA PHE A 163 4.77 -5.75 -7.78
C PHE A 163 3.39 -6.25 -8.20
N LEU A 164 3.14 -6.39 -9.51
CA LEU A 164 1.86 -6.85 -10.04
C LEU A 164 1.51 -8.27 -9.55
N CYS A 165 2.46 -9.20 -9.59
CA CYS A 165 2.25 -10.57 -9.10
C CYS A 165 1.90 -10.59 -7.59
N CYS A 166 2.66 -9.84 -6.79
CA CYS A 166 2.40 -9.72 -5.35
C CYS A 166 1.02 -9.08 -5.08
N HIS A 167 0.63 -8.07 -5.86
CA HIS A 167 -0.64 -7.38 -5.69
C HIS A 167 -1.84 -8.28 -6.06
N VAL A 168 -1.76 -9.05 -7.14
CA VAL A 168 -2.78 -10.03 -7.52
C VAL A 168 -2.92 -11.11 -6.43
N ALA A 169 -1.79 -11.64 -5.93
CA ALA A 169 -1.81 -12.59 -4.82
C ALA A 169 -2.47 -11.97 -3.57
N GLY A 170 -2.13 -10.72 -3.25
CA GLY A 170 -2.76 -9.96 -2.16
C GLY A 170 -4.27 -9.85 -2.30
N ILE A 171 -4.79 -9.58 -3.51
CA ILE A 171 -6.23 -9.54 -3.77
C ILE A 171 -6.87 -10.91 -3.50
N ILE A 172 -6.28 -12.00 -4.01
CA ILE A 172 -6.77 -13.36 -3.81
C ILE A 172 -6.87 -13.70 -2.31
N PHE A 173 -5.87 -13.32 -1.50
CA PHE A 173 -5.92 -13.53 -0.05
C PHE A 173 -6.87 -12.56 0.68
N SER A 174 -7.04 -11.33 0.18
CA SER A 174 -7.89 -10.33 0.84
C SER A 174 -9.37 -10.67 0.79
N ILE A 175 -9.84 -11.36 -0.24
CA ILE A 175 -11.25 -11.75 -0.42
C ILE A 175 -11.73 -12.66 0.73
N PRO A 176 -11.12 -13.85 0.98
CA PRO A 176 -11.57 -14.74 2.06
C PRO A 176 -11.38 -14.12 3.44
N ILE A 177 -10.33 -13.30 3.64
CA ILE A 177 -10.13 -12.58 4.91
C ILE A 177 -11.27 -11.59 5.14
N SER A 178 -11.66 -10.82 4.12
CA SER A 178 -12.76 -9.85 4.21
C SER A 178 -14.09 -10.53 4.47
N VAL A 179 -14.37 -11.64 3.78
CA VAL A 179 -15.58 -12.46 4.00
C VAL A 179 -15.58 -13.06 5.40
N GLY A 180 -14.45 -13.62 5.85
CA GLY A 180 -14.31 -14.18 7.19
C GLY A 180 -14.53 -13.15 8.29
N LEU A 181 -13.92 -11.97 8.15
CA LEU A 181 -14.14 -10.85 9.06
C LEU A 181 -15.62 -10.43 9.08
N PHE A 182 -16.24 -10.31 7.91
CA PHE A 182 -17.66 -10.00 7.82
C PHE A 182 -18.53 -11.03 8.55
N CYS A 183 -18.29 -12.33 8.35
CA CYS A 183 -19.01 -13.40 9.06
C CYS A 183 -18.84 -13.32 10.59
N ILE A 184 -17.63 -13.05 11.08
CA ILE A 184 -17.36 -12.87 12.51
C ILE A 184 -18.09 -11.64 13.05
N PHE A 185 -18.11 -10.52 12.31
CA PHE A 185 -18.84 -9.34 12.73
C PHE A 185 -20.35 -9.59 12.77
N CYS A 186 -20.91 -10.32 11.81
CA CYS A 186 -22.32 -10.70 11.81
C CYS A 186 -22.71 -11.64 12.96
N SER A 187 -21.78 -12.45 13.49
CA SER A 187 -22.08 -13.34 14.62
C SER A 187 -21.99 -12.66 15.98
N VAL A 188 -21.16 -11.62 16.10
CA VAL A 188 -20.94 -10.90 17.38
C VAL A 188 -21.82 -9.67 17.53
N ALA A 189 -22.11 -8.95 16.44
CA ALA A 189 -22.90 -7.73 16.50
C ALA A 189 -24.38 -8.03 16.23
N GLN A 190 -25.28 -7.42 17.01
CA GLN A 190 -26.66 -7.25 16.57
C GLN A 190 -26.64 -6.51 15.23
N ILE A 191 -27.33 -7.06 14.22
CA ILE A 191 -27.41 -6.50 12.86
C ILE A 191 -27.89 -5.06 12.99
N GLY A 192 -26.97 -4.12 12.77
CA GLY A 192 -27.20 -2.70 13.02
C GLY A 192 -26.40 -1.85 12.04
N MET A 193 -26.56 -0.53 12.13
CA MET A 193 -25.92 0.40 11.19
C MET A 193 -24.38 0.24 11.12
N ALA A 194 -23.74 -0.16 12.23
CA ALA A 194 -22.30 -0.38 12.28
C ALA A 194 -21.82 -1.55 11.39
N THR A 195 -22.56 -2.67 11.34
CA THR A 195 -22.19 -3.82 10.50
C THR A 195 -22.32 -3.50 9.01
N THR A 196 -23.38 -2.78 8.65
CA THR A 196 -23.60 -2.32 7.26
C THR A 196 -22.53 -1.32 6.83
N PHE A 197 -22.16 -0.38 7.71
CA PHE A 197 -21.11 0.59 7.43
C PHE A 197 -19.75 -0.09 7.23
N LEU A 198 -19.38 -1.05 8.10
CA LEU A 198 -18.14 -1.82 7.95
C LEU A 198 -18.10 -2.59 6.63
N PHE A 199 -19.21 -3.22 6.24
CA PHE A 199 -19.31 -3.92 4.96
C PHE A 199 -19.07 -2.97 3.77
N LEU A 200 -19.66 -1.77 3.82
CA LEU A 200 -19.51 -0.77 2.77
C LEU A 200 -18.05 -0.27 2.67
N VAL A 201 -17.39 -0.05 3.81
CA VAL A 201 -15.97 0.35 3.86
C VAL A 201 -15.05 -0.77 3.35
N LEU A 202 -15.25 -2.02 3.79
CA LEU A 202 -14.45 -3.16 3.33
C LEU A 202 -14.65 -3.44 1.84
N GLY A 203 -15.90 -3.42 1.37
CA GLY A 203 -16.26 -3.65 -0.02
C GLY A 203 -15.69 -2.57 -0.95
N SER A 204 -15.83 -1.30 -0.58
CA SER A 204 -15.26 -0.17 -1.35
C SER A 204 -13.73 -0.21 -1.39
N SER A 205 -13.08 -0.55 -0.27
CA SER A 205 -11.63 -0.74 -0.22
C SER A 205 -11.17 -1.86 -1.15
N LEU A 206 -11.90 -2.99 -1.19
CA LEU A 206 -11.57 -4.11 -2.09
C LEU A 206 -11.75 -3.71 -3.56
N ALA A 207 -12.84 -3.01 -3.88
CA ALA A 207 -13.11 -2.50 -5.23
C ALA A 207 -12.00 -1.54 -5.72
N LEU A 208 -11.53 -0.64 -4.85
CA LEU A 208 -10.41 0.27 -5.14
C LEU A 208 -9.11 -0.49 -5.38
N ASN A 209 -8.81 -1.53 -4.59
CA ASN A 209 -7.62 -2.36 -4.80
C ASN A 209 -7.66 -3.10 -6.14
N ILE A 210 -8.82 -3.67 -6.52
CA ILE A 210 -9.00 -4.31 -7.82
C ILE A 210 -8.80 -3.28 -8.94
N TYR A 211 -9.37 -2.08 -8.81
CA TYR A 211 -9.19 -1.00 -9.77
C TYR A 211 -7.71 -0.63 -9.93
N PHE A 212 -6.98 -0.39 -8.84
CA PHE A 212 -5.54 -0.09 -8.93
C PHE A 212 -4.74 -1.24 -9.54
N CYS A 213 -5.10 -2.49 -9.25
CA CYS A 213 -4.48 -3.63 -9.90
C CYS A 213 -4.71 -3.63 -11.42
N MET A 214 -5.93 -3.33 -11.87
CA MET A 214 -6.24 -3.21 -13.30
C MET A 214 -5.44 -2.10 -13.98
N VAL A 215 -5.25 -0.95 -13.32
CA VAL A 215 -4.44 0.17 -13.84
C VAL A 215 -2.99 -0.25 -14.06
N VAL A 216 -2.37 -0.88 -13.05
CA VAL A 216 -0.99 -1.36 -13.14
C VAL A 216 -0.86 -2.48 -14.18
N TYR A 217 -1.86 -3.37 -14.25
CA TYR A 217 -1.91 -4.46 -15.22
C TYR A 217 -1.95 -3.93 -16.66
N HIS A 218 -2.82 -2.97 -16.97
CA HIS A 218 -2.88 -2.39 -18.30
C HIS A 218 -1.58 -1.66 -18.66
N PHE A 219 -0.95 -0.97 -17.70
CA PHE A 219 0.36 -0.35 -17.96
C PHE A 219 1.45 -1.38 -18.23
N TYR A 220 1.42 -2.51 -17.52
CA TYR A 220 2.31 -3.63 -17.80
C TYR A 220 2.07 -4.21 -19.21
N GLN A 221 0.81 -4.35 -19.64
CA GLN A 221 0.49 -4.77 -21.01
C GLN A 221 0.99 -3.78 -22.06
N GLU A 222 0.87 -2.47 -21.82
CA GLU A 222 1.41 -1.41 -22.69
C GLU A 222 2.93 -1.59 -22.88
N LEU A 223 3.67 -1.84 -21.79
CA LEU A 223 5.11 -2.09 -21.85
C LEU A 223 5.47 -3.37 -22.62
N LEU A 224 4.69 -4.44 -22.45
CA LEU A 224 4.89 -5.68 -23.22
C LEU A 224 4.61 -5.46 -24.71
N TYR A 225 3.58 -4.67 -25.03
CA TYR A 225 3.26 -4.32 -26.40
C TYR A 225 4.39 -3.53 -27.05
N GLU A 226 4.91 -2.50 -26.37
CA GLU A 226 6.04 -1.70 -26.85
C GLU A 226 7.31 -2.54 -27.07
N LYS A 227 7.62 -3.45 -26.14
CA LYS A 227 8.85 -4.25 -26.21
C LYS A 227 8.79 -5.37 -27.25
N TYR A 228 7.63 -5.98 -27.43
CA TYR A 228 7.51 -7.20 -28.23
C TYR A 228 6.69 -7.05 -29.51
N GLY A 229 5.96 -5.95 -29.71
CA GLY A 229 5.06 -5.76 -30.85
C GLY A 229 3.92 -6.79 -30.88
N ARG A 230 3.47 -7.27 -29.72
CA ARG A 230 2.53 -8.39 -29.61
C ARG A 230 1.28 -7.99 -28.83
N LYS A 231 0.09 -8.14 -29.44
CA LYS A 231 -1.19 -8.16 -28.71
C LYS A 231 -1.32 -9.50 -27.99
N VAL A 232 -1.53 -9.45 -26.68
CA VAL A 232 -1.96 -10.62 -25.89
C VAL A 232 -3.47 -10.66 -25.96
N SER A 233 -4.04 -11.65 -26.65
CA SER A 233 -5.50 -11.78 -26.74
C SER A 233 -6.05 -12.16 -25.35
N PRO A 234 -6.93 -11.34 -24.74
CA PRO A 234 -7.46 -11.59 -23.40
C PRO A 234 -8.32 -12.86 -23.33
N ALA A 235 -8.87 -13.32 -24.46
CA ALA A 235 -9.72 -14.51 -24.53
C ALA A 235 -8.94 -15.84 -24.57
N THR A 236 -7.69 -15.83 -25.00
CA THR A 236 -6.94 -17.08 -25.26
C THR A 236 -5.58 -17.15 -24.60
N GLY A 237 -5.05 -16.04 -24.06
CA GLY A 237 -3.67 -15.95 -23.58
C GLY A 237 -2.62 -16.20 -24.67
N LYS A 238 -3.06 -16.38 -25.93
CA LYS A 238 -2.17 -16.63 -27.05
C LYS A 238 -1.59 -15.31 -27.52
N ILE A 239 -0.28 -15.38 -27.70
CA ILE A 239 0.54 -14.25 -28.08
C ILE A 239 0.59 -14.22 -29.61
N PHE A 240 -0.11 -13.27 -30.23
CA PHE A 240 -0.04 -13.08 -31.68
C PHE A 240 1.09 -12.09 -32.00
N LYS A 241 2.05 -12.53 -32.83
CA LYS A 241 2.91 -11.59 -33.56
C LYS A 241 2.05 -10.98 -34.65
N GLU A 242 1.69 -9.71 -34.54
CA GLU A 242 1.35 -8.98 -35.76
C GLU A 242 2.65 -8.88 -36.59
N PRO A 243 2.62 -9.16 -37.90
CA PRO A 243 3.77 -8.86 -38.75
C PRO A 243 4.00 -7.35 -38.67
N PHE A 244 5.21 -6.97 -38.27
CA PHE A 244 5.68 -5.60 -38.21
C PHE A 244 5.63 -5.01 -39.63
N GLN A 245 4.51 -4.42 -40.03
CA GLN A 245 4.46 -3.60 -41.24
C GLN A 245 5.20 -2.30 -40.91
N ASN A 246 6.43 -2.19 -41.41
CA ASN A 246 7.16 -0.93 -41.48
C ASN A 246 6.33 0.07 -42.30
N SER A 247 5.51 0.88 -41.63
CA SER A 247 4.82 2.03 -42.23
C SER A 247 5.67 3.30 -42.10
N TYR A 248 6.97 3.20 -42.38
CA TYR A 248 7.89 4.33 -42.56
C TYR A 248 8.58 4.23 -43.93
N GLU A 249 7.81 4.03 -44.98
CA GLU A 249 8.15 4.52 -46.31
C GLU A 249 6.95 5.34 -46.79
N VAL A 250 7.08 6.66 -46.70
CA VAL A 250 6.76 7.73 -47.68
C VAL A 250 7.09 9.06 -47.00
#